data_AF-T2HPK9-F1
#
_entry.id   AF-T2HPK9-F1
#
_cell.length_a   1.000
_cell.length_b   1.000
_cell.length_c   1.000
_cell.angle_alpha   90.00
_cell.angle_beta   90.00
_cell.angle_gamma   90.00
#
_symmetry.space_group_name_H-M   'P 1'
#
loop_
_entity.id
_entity.type
_entity.pdbx_description
1 polymer ?
#
loop_
_entity_poly.entity_id
_entity_poly.type
_entity_poly.pdbx_seq_one_letter_code
_entity_poly.pdbx_strand_id
1 'polypeptide(L)'
;YELAKDFNHYKMDLQINIQNTRSRFEGTRSEVEDLMNKIKQNPKKHKRANQFAMEGYLYVQEKRPAPFGSSWIKHYCMYKKESKKFTMLPFEHRAGGKSGELEVYILQNCTKRNTDSTDRRFCFDMEIIERSGMPLTLQAFSEEDRNLWFEALDGRETVFLNLNKTNTQKRKKY
;
A
#
# COMPACT_ATOMS: atom_id res chain seq x y z
N TYR A 1 -59.03 -27.39 8.32
CA TYR A 1 -58.85 -26.61 9.55
C TYR A 1 -57.64 -27.07 10.37
N GLU A 2 -57.31 -28.37 10.42
CA GLU A 2 -56.11 -28.87 11.15
C GLU A 2 -54.78 -28.52 10.47
N LEU A 3 -54.69 -28.58 9.13
CA LEU A 3 -53.48 -28.19 8.40
C LEU A 3 -53.02 -26.75 8.69
N ALA A 4 -53.96 -25.82 8.91
CA ALA A 4 -53.65 -24.41 9.17
C ALA A 4 -53.04 -24.15 10.56
N LYS A 5 -53.23 -25.06 11.52
CA LYS A 5 -52.58 -24.97 12.84
C LYS A 5 -51.11 -25.35 12.77
N ASP A 6 -50.73 -26.30 11.91
CA ASP A 6 -49.33 -26.71 11.73
C ASP A 6 -48.46 -25.62 11.08
N PHE A 7 -49.03 -24.80 10.20
CA PHE A 7 -48.31 -23.67 9.59
C PHE A 7 -48.04 -22.50 10.57
N ASN A 8 -48.78 -22.42 11.69
CA ASN A 8 -48.60 -21.33 12.64
C ASN A 8 -47.29 -21.46 13.43
N HIS A 9 -46.86 -22.68 13.75
CA HIS A 9 -45.58 -22.90 14.42
C HIS A 9 -44.42 -22.47 13.52
N TYR A 10 -44.43 -22.90 12.26
CA TYR A 10 -43.41 -22.50 11.28
C TYR A 10 -43.38 -20.99 11.05
N LYS A 11 -44.55 -20.35 10.99
CA LYS A 11 -44.65 -18.90 10.82
C LYS A 11 -44.12 -18.13 12.04
N MET A 12 -44.38 -18.62 13.25
CA MET A 12 -43.87 -18.06 14.50
C MET A 12 -42.34 -18.19 14.58
N ASP A 13 -41.80 -19.40 14.33
CA ASP A 13 -40.36 -19.65 14.33
C ASP A 13 -39.64 -18.77 13.29
N LEU A 14 -40.24 -18.61 12.10
CA LEU A 14 -39.69 -17.75 11.06
C LEU A 14 -39.66 -16.29 11.50
N GLN A 15 -40.74 -15.79 12.12
CA GLN A 15 -40.79 -14.42 12.65
C GLN A 15 -39.73 -14.20 13.74
N ILE A 16 -39.57 -15.16 14.67
CA ILE A 16 -38.55 -15.11 15.72
C ILE A 16 -37.15 -15.08 15.09
N ASN A 17 -36.88 -15.93 14.09
CA ASN A 17 -35.61 -15.96 13.39
C ASN A 17 -35.30 -14.66 12.64
N ILE A 18 -36.30 -14.08 11.95
CA ILE A 18 -36.14 -12.78 11.27
C ILE A 18 -35.80 -11.69 12.28
N GLN A 19 -36.52 -11.64 13.40
CA GLN A 19 -36.29 -10.64 14.43
C GLN A 19 -34.91 -10.82 15.09
N ASN A 20 -34.50 -12.06 15.36
CA ASN A 20 -33.18 -12.36 15.90
C ASN A 20 -32.06 -11.97 14.93
N THR A 21 -32.20 -12.27 13.64
CA THR A 21 -31.25 -11.84 12.60
C THR A 21 -31.16 -10.32 12.54
N ARG A 22 -32.30 -9.62 12.61
CA ARG A 22 -32.33 -8.15 12.64
C ARG A 22 -31.62 -7.60 13.87
N SER A 23 -31.92 -8.11 15.06
CA SER A 23 -31.28 -7.68 16.30
C SER A 23 -29.77 -7.92 16.30
N ARG A 24 -29.32 -9.08 15.78
CA ARG A 24 -27.89 -9.38 15.60
C ARG A 24 -27.23 -8.41 14.63
N PHE A 25 -27.87 -8.15 13.48
CA PHE A 25 -27.35 -7.21 12.49
C PHE A 25 -27.19 -5.80 13.06
N GLU A 26 -28.22 -5.27 13.75
CA GLU A 26 -28.16 -3.95 14.37
C GLU A 26 -27.10 -3.89 15.48
N GLY A 27 -26.98 -4.95 16.29
CA GLY A 27 -25.92 -5.07 17.29
C GLY A 27 -24.53 -5.01 16.67
N THR A 28 -24.26 -5.84 15.67
CA THR A 28 -22.98 -5.83 14.95
C THR A 28 -22.73 -4.49 14.25
N ARG A 29 -23.77 -3.86 13.69
CA ARG A 29 -23.64 -2.53 13.06
C ARG A 29 -23.19 -1.48 14.06
N SER A 30 -23.81 -1.44 15.25
CA SER A 30 -23.43 -0.52 16.32
C SER A 30 -21.98 -0.74 16.76
N GLU A 31 -21.58 -1.99 16.97
CA GLU A 31 -20.19 -2.33 17.36
C GLU A 31 -19.17 -1.90 16.29
N VAL A 32 -19.50 -2.07 15.01
CA VAL A 32 -18.67 -1.63 13.88
C VAL A 32 -18.57 -0.10 13.82
N GLU A 33 -19.67 0.61 14.01
CA GLU A 33 -19.69 2.08 14.05
C GLU A 33 -18.81 2.61 15.19
N ASP A 34 -18.92 2.03 16.38
CA ASP A 34 -18.08 2.36 17.54
C ASP A 34 -16.60 2.09 17.28
N LEU A 35 -16.29 0.93 16.68
CA LEU A 35 -14.92 0.58 16.30
C LEU A 35 -14.36 1.56 15.26
N MET A 36 -15.13 1.91 14.23
CA MET A 36 -14.73 2.90 13.23
C MET A 36 -14.43 4.25 13.87
N ASN A 37 -15.29 4.70 14.79
CA ASN A 37 -15.11 5.96 15.51
C ASN A 37 -13.84 5.93 16.36
N LYS A 38 -13.61 4.83 17.08
CA LYS A 38 -12.40 4.64 17.91
C LYS A 38 -11.11 4.65 17.08
N ILE A 39 -11.12 4.01 15.91
CA ILE A 39 -9.99 4.01 14.98
C ILE A 39 -9.75 5.41 14.42
N LYS A 40 -10.81 6.12 13.99
CA LYS A 40 -10.71 7.50 13.47
C LYS A 40 -10.14 8.48 14.49
N GLN A 41 -10.52 8.36 15.76
CA GLN A 41 -10.05 9.25 16.83
C GLN A 41 -8.55 9.08 17.12
N ASN A 42 -8.01 7.86 16.99
CA ASN A 42 -6.58 7.64 17.20
C ASN A 42 -5.99 6.54 16.29
N PRO A 43 -5.72 6.87 15.01
CA PRO A 43 -5.24 5.90 14.03
C PRO A 43 -3.88 5.30 14.40
N LYS A 44 -3.03 6.08 15.09
CA LYS A 44 -1.66 5.68 15.44
C LYS A 44 -1.61 4.70 16.63
N LYS A 45 -2.52 4.83 17.61
CA LYS A 45 -2.58 3.93 18.80
C LYS A 45 -3.04 2.51 18.47
N HIS A 46 -3.77 2.33 17.38
CA HIS A 46 -4.30 1.02 16.97
C HIS A 46 -3.41 0.31 15.95
N LYS A 47 -2.22 0.84 15.64
CA LYS A 47 -1.22 0.09 14.87
C LYS A 47 -0.78 -1.12 15.71
N ARG A 48 -0.97 -2.33 15.18
CA ARG A 48 -0.48 -3.58 15.79
C ARG A 48 1.02 -3.43 16.07
N ALA A 49 1.52 -4.09 17.12
CA ALA A 49 2.96 -4.20 17.37
C ALA A 49 3.63 -4.72 16.09
N ASN A 50 4.29 -3.83 15.36
CA ASN A 50 4.48 -4.07 13.94
C ASN A 50 5.69 -4.96 13.73
N GLN A 51 5.47 -6.16 13.18
CA GLN A 51 6.57 -7.05 12.77
C GLN A 51 7.39 -6.44 11.62
N PHE A 52 6.80 -5.47 10.91
CA PHE A 52 7.38 -4.79 9.77
C PHE A 52 7.80 -3.37 10.16
N ALA A 53 8.97 -2.96 9.70
CA ALA A 53 9.46 -1.59 9.87
C ALA A 53 8.61 -0.60 9.06
N MET A 54 8.09 -1.05 7.91
CA MET A 54 7.14 -0.28 7.12
C MET A 54 6.21 -1.20 6.36
N GLU A 55 4.95 -0.80 6.23
CA GLU A 55 3.95 -1.48 5.40
C GLU A 55 2.98 -0.46 4.83
N GLY A 56 2.45 -0.74 3.64
CA GLY A 56 1.54 0.18 2.97
C GLY A 56 1.44 -0.07 1.48
N TYR A 57 0.57 0.67 0.83
CA TYR A 57 0.40 0.56 -0.62
C TYR A 57 1.43 1.40 -1.37
N LEU A 58 1.96 0.86 -2.46
CA LEU A 58 2.84 1.54 -3.40
C LEU A 58 2.42 1.22 -4.83
N TYR A 59 2.73 2.10 -5.78
CA TYR A 59 2.68 1.76 -7.20
C TYR A 59 4.05 1.30 -7.66
N VAL A 60 4.11 0.19 -8.38
CA VAL A 60 5.35 -0.38 -8.93
C VAL A 60 5.30 -0.23 -10.44
N GLN A 61 6.38 0.26 -11.04
CA GLN A 61 6.51 0.37 -12.48
C GLN A 61 6.78 -1.00 -13.10
N GLU A 62 5.91 -1.42 -14.00
CA GLU A 62 6.06 -2.61 -14.81
C GLU A 62 6.38 -2.19 -16.25
N LYS A 63 7.50 -2.67 -16.79
CA LYS A 63 7.85 -2.43 -18.20
C LYS A 63 7.03 -3.35 -19.09
N ARG A 64 6.30 -2.77 -20.04
CA ARG A 64 5.58 -3.53 -21.06
C ARG A 64 6.46 -3.67 -22.31
N PRO A 65 6.25 -4.73 -23.12
CA PRO A 65 6.86 -4.80 -24.44
C PRO A 65 6.51 -3.57 -25.28
N ALA A 66 7.42 -3.15 -26.15
CA ALA A 66 7.13 -2.09 -27.11
C ALA A 66 5.91 -2.47 -27.97
N PRO A 67 4.98 -1.54 -28.31
CA PRO A 67 5.03 -0.08 -28.11
C PRO A 67 4.36 0.42 -26.81
N PHE A 68 4.01 -0.45 -25.87
CA PHE A 68 3.07 -0.13 -24.79
C PHE A 68 3.68 0.60 -23.58
N GLY A 69 4.99 0.90 -23.61
CA GLY A 69 5.66 1.71 -22.59
C GLY A 69 5.70 1.03 -21.22
N SER A 70 5.29 1.75 -20.18
CA SER A 70 5.27 1.27 -18.80
C SER A 70 3.87 1.40 -18.18
N SER A 71 3.48 0.40 -17.38
CA SER A 71 2.29 0.45 -16.53
C SER A 71 2.69 0.61 -15.06
N TRP A 72 1.75 1.08 -14.24
CA TRP A 72 1.93 1.23 -12.81
C TRP A 72 0.88 0.41 -12.08
N ILE A 73 1.32 -0.57 -11.29
CA ILE A 73 0.44 -1.50 -10.60
C ILE A 73 0.53 -1.27 -9.10
N LYS A 74 -0.64 -1.15 -8.45
CA LYS A 74 -0.72 -0.99 -7.01
C LYS A 74 -0.41 -2.32 -6.32
N HIS A 75 0.52 -2.30 -5.38
CA HIS A 75 0.87 -3.43 -4.53
C HIS A 75 0.72 -3.02 -3.07
N TYR A 76 0.35 -3.97 -2.21
CA TYR A 76 0.57 -3.86 -0.78
C TYR A 76 1.96 -4.37 -0.47
N CYS A 77 2.80 -3.51 0.08
CA CYS A 77 4.20 -3.79 0.35
C CYS A 77 4.45 -3.85 1.85
N MET A 78 5.35 -4.73 2.27
CA MET A 78 5.77 -4.91 3.65
C MET A 78 7.30 -5.04 3.69
N TYR A 79 7.96 -4.35 4.61
CA TYR A 79 9.40 -4.39 4.76
C TYR A 79 9.80 -4.80 6.17
N LYS A 80 10.67 -5.82 6.26
CA LYS A 80 11.22 -6.32 7.52
C LYS A 80 12.72 -6.01 7.61
N LYS A 81 13.06 -5.03 8.44
CA LYS A 81 14.40 -4.44 8.53
C LYS A 81 15.48 -5.44 8.92
N GLU A 82 15.20 -6.33 9.88
CA GLU A 82 16.18 -7.29 10.41
C GLU A 82 16.69 -8.25 9.33
N SER A 83 15.85 -8.55 8.34
CA SER A 83 16.16 -9.49 7.26
C SER A 83 16.30 -8.83 5.89
N LYS A 84 16.15 -7.49 5.83
CA LYS A 84 16.05 -6.71 4.58
C LYS A 84 15.05 -7.28 3.57
N LYS A 85 14.03 -8.00 4.05
CA LYS A 85 13.01 -8.62 3.21
C LYS A 85 11.94 -7.61 2.85
N PHE A 86 11.73 -7.42 1.56
CA PHE A 86 10.67 -6.61 0.99
C PHE A 86 9.67 -7.51 0.28
N THR A 87 8.44 -7.53 0.75
CA THR A 87 7.39 -8.41 0.25
C THR A 87 6.32 -7.58 -0.45
N MET A 88 5.88 -8.01 -1.64
CA MET A 88 4.84 -7.35 -2.43
C MET A 88 3.68 -8.30 -2.70
N LEU A 89 2.47 -7.78 -2.53
CA LEU A 89 1.22 -8.43 -2.85
C LEU A 89 0.46 -7.57 -3.87
N PRO A 90 0.19 -8.07 -5.08
CA PRO A 90 -0.57 -7.30 -6.07
C PRO A 90 -1.97 -7.00 -5.55
N PHE A 91 -2.42 -5.76 -5.72
CA PHE A 91 -3.75 -5.34 -5.32
C PHE A 91 -4.76 -5.63 -6.43
N GLU A 92 -5.66 -6.58 -6.20
CA GLU A 92 -6.78 -6.85 -7.12
C GLU A 92 -8.04 -6.09 -6.69
N HIS A 93 -8.65 -5.33 -7.61
CA HIS A 93 -9.85 -4.55 -7.33
C HIS A 93 -11.15 -5.38 -7.34
N ARG A 94 -11.12 -6.63 -7.83
CA ARG A 94 -12.31 -7.48 -7.97
C ARG A 94 -12.41 -8.49 -6.83
N ALA A 95 -13.52 -8.47 -6.10
CA ALA A 95 -13.86 -9.48 -5.11
C ALA A 95 -14.05 -10.84 -5.81
N GLY A 96 -13.02 -11.69 -5.76
CA GLY A 96 -13.04 -13.04 -6.36
C GLY A 96 -11.90 -13.34 -7.34
N GLY A 97 -10.99 -12.40 -7.57
CA GLY A 97 -9.75 -12.71 -8.28
C GLY A 97 -8.78 -13.51 -7.39
N LYS A 98 -7.92 -14.32 -8.02
CA LYS A 98 -6.94 -15.16 -7.32
C LYS A 98 -5.96 -14.21 -6.63
N SER A 99 -5.74 -14.35 -5.32
CA SER A 99 -4.64 -13.66 -4.64
C SER A 99 -3.38 -13.83 -5.48
N GLY A 100 -2.88 -12.74 -6.07
CA GLY A 100 -1.72 -12.82 -6.94
C GLY A 100 -0.52 -13.34 -6.16
N GLU A 101 0.47 -13.87 -6.89
CA GLU A 101 1.63 -14.49 -6.28
C GLU A 101 2.36 -13.51 -5.35
N LEU A 102 2.75 -14.01 -4.18
CA LEU A 102 3.52 -13.25 -3.19
C LEU A 102 4.94 -13.11 -3.70
N GLU A 103 5.35 -11.89 -4.02
CA GLU A 103 6.72 -11.62 -4.44
C GLU A 103 7.57 -11.22 -3.21
N VAL A 104 8.74 -11.84 -3.04
CA VAL A 104 9.66 -11.54 -1.93
C VAL A 104 11.02 -11.20 -2.51
N TYR A 105 11.55 -10.05 -2.10
CA TYR A 105 12.84 -9.54 -2.53
C TYR A 105 13.76 -9.27 -1.34
N ILE A 106 15.06 -9.38 -1.55
CA ILE A 106 16.06 -8.90 -0.59
C ILE A 106 16.58 -7.54 -1.05
N LEU A 107 16.36 -6.52 -0.23
CA LEU A 107 16.81 -5.16 -0.48
C LEU A 107 18.34 -5.10 -0.44
N GLN A 108 18.92 -4.61 -1.53
CA GLN A 108 20.33 -4.24 -1.61
C GLN A 108 20.53 -2.76 -1.25
N ASN A 109 19.77 -1.88 -1.90
CA ASN A 109 19.90 -0.43 -1.74
C ASN A 109 18.59 0.29 -2.11
N CYS A 110 18.39 1.48 -1.55
CA CYS A 110 17.25 2.33 -1.85
C CYS A 110 17.73 3.76 -2.13
N THR A 111 17.29 4.35 -3.25
CA THR A 111 17.69 5.70 -3.67
C THR A 111 16.46 6.56 -4.01
N LYS A 112 16.49 7.84 -3.64
CA LYS A 112 15.43 8.77 -4.07
C LYS A 112 15.63 9.06 -5.55
N ARG A 113 14.56 8.96 -6.34
CA ARG A 113 14.61 9.36 -7.74
C ARG A 113 14.40 10.88 -7.83
N ASN A 114 15.19 11.56 -8.67
CA ASN A 114 14.96 12.97 -8.97
C ASN A 114 13.65 13.13 -9.77
N THR A 115 12.83 14.11 -9.41
CA THR A 115 11.56 14.44 -10.06
C THR A 115 11.72 14.68 -11.56
N ASP A 116 12.88 15.15 -12.02
CA ASP A 116 13.13 15.41 -13.46
C ASP A 116 13.35 14.13 -14.29
N SER A 117 13.57 12.98 -13.66
CA SER A 117 13.91 11.72 -14.35
C SER A 117 12.70 10.83 -14.65
N THR A 118 11.50 11.24 -14.27
CA THR A 118 10.24 10.51 -14.48
C THR A 118 9.06 11.48 -14.53
N ASP A 119 7.99 11.15 -15.24
CA ASP A 119 6.76 11.95 -15.27
C ASP A 119 5.94 11.86 -13.96
N ARG A 120 6.38 10.99 -13.03
CA ARG A 120 5.68 10.67 -11.78
C ARG A 120 6.33 11.28 -10.55
N ARG A 121 5.51 11.87 -9.70
CA ARG A 121 5.94 12.41 -8.39
C ARG A 121 6.12 11.31 -7.35
N PHE A 122 6.94 11.60 -6.33
CA PHE A 122 7.15 10.74 -5.16
C PHE A 122 7.75 9.36 -5.45
N CYS A 123 8.58 9.27 -6.48
CA CYS A 123 9.22 8.03 -6.87
C CYS A 123 10.54 7.79 -6.11
N PHE A 124 10.87 6.52 -5.92
CA PHE A 124 12.15 6.03 -5.41
C PHE A 124 12.50 4.71 -6.09
N ASP A 125 13.78 4.36 -6.05
CA ASP A 125 14.31 3.13 -6.63
C ASP A 125 14.80 2.17 -5.57
N MET A 126 14.42 0.91 -5.75
CA MET A 126 14.85 -0.20 -4.93
C MET A 126 15.70 -1.16 -5.75
N GLU A 127 16.97 -1.28 -5.38
CA GLU A 127 17.86 -2.31 -5.91
C GLU A 127 17.71 -3.58 -5.08
N ILE A 128 17.54 -4.71 -5.76
CA ILE A 128 17.37 -6.03 -5.14
C ILE A 128 18.56 -6.91 -5.50
N ILE A 129 18.98 -7.75 -4.56
CA ILE A 129 20.21 -8.57 -4.71
C ILE A 129 20.15 -9.47 -5.94
N GLU A 130 18.99 -10.08 -6.21
CA GLU A 130 18.80 -11.03 -7.30
C GLU A 130 18.81 -10.38 -8.70
N ARG A 131 18.60 -9.06 -8.78
CA ARG A 131 18.50 -8.33 -10.05
C ARG A 131 19.47 -7.14 -10.06
N SER A 132 20.75 -7.47 -10.12
CA SER A 132 21.79 -6.45 -10.24
C SER A 132 21.67 -5.68 -11.57
N GLY A 133 21.61 -4.35 -11.50
CA GLY A 133 21.63 -3.46 -12.66
C GLY A 133 20.27 -2.92 -13.15
N MET A 134 19.15 -3.41 -12.61
CA MET A 134 17.81 -2.90 -12.96
C MET A 134 16.95 -2.68 -11.72
N PRO A 135 16.89 -1.44 -11.17
CA PRO A 135 16.11 -1.16 -9.97
C PRO A 135 14.60 -1.30 -10.23
N LEU A 136 13.88 -1.70 -9.18
CA LEU A 136 12.44 -1.59 -9.12
C LEU A 136 12.07 -0.14 -8.81
N THR A 137 11.24 0.44 -9.66
CA THR A 137 10.77 1.81 -9.49
C THR A 137 9.43 1.81 -8.78
N LEU A 138 9.40 2.44 -7.60
CA LEU A 138 8.20 2.53 -6.77
C LEU A 138 7.76 3.99 -6.64
N GLN A 139 6.46 4.19 -6.48
CA GLN A 139 5.82 5.48 -6.25
C GLN A 139 4.95 5.43 -4.98
N ALA A 140 5.20 6.38 -4.08
CA ALA A 140 4.36 6.64 -2.90
C ALA A 140 3.21 7.60 -3.22
N PHE A 141 2.24 7.73 -2.31
CA PHE A 141 1.09 8.63 -2.48
C PHE A 141 1.41 10.10 -2.18
N SER A 142 2.37 10.34 -1.30
CA SER A 142 2.82 11.69 -0.93
C SER A 142 4.34 11.74 -0.71
N GLU A 143 4.87 12.95 -0.52
CA GLU A 143 6.27 13.14 -0.17
C GLU A 143 6.59 12.61 1.22
N GLU A 144 5.68 12.79 2.18
CA GLU A 144 5.79 12.26 3.53
C GLU A 144 5.86 10.73 3.50
N ASP A 145 4.97 10.08 2.74
CA ASP A 145 4.99 8.64 2.57
C ASP A 145 6.30 8.17 1.91
N ARG A 146 6.77 8.88 0.87
CA ARG A 146 8.07 8.57 0.24
C ARG A 146 9.20 8.65 1.26
N ASN A 147 9.21 9.68 2.10
CA ASN A 147 10.26 9.88 3.10
C ASN A 147 10.22 8.79 4.17
N LEU A 148 9.04 8.38 4.63
CA LEU A 148 8.87 7.25 5.56
C LEU A 148 9.37 5.94 4.97
N TRP A 149 9.01 5.64 3.72
CA TRP A 149 9.52 4.45 3.02
C TRP A 149 11.03 4.50 2.85
N PHE A 150 11.57 5.65 2.46
CA PHE A 150 13.01 5.84 2.27
C PHE A 150 13.80 5.66 3.57
N GLU A 151 13.31 6.22 4.69
CA GLU A 151 13.92 6.06 6.01
C GLU A 151 13.87 4.61 6.47
N ALA A 152 12.72 3.94 6.31
CA ALA A 152 12.57 2.54 6.70
C ALA A 152 13.51 1.60 5.92
N LEU A 153 13.72 1.88 4.63
CA LEU A 153 14.59 1.12 3.72
C LEU A 153 16.08 1.47 3.87
N ASP A 154 16.46 2.25 4.89
CA ASP A 154 17.83 2.76 5.10
C ASP A 154 18.39 3.43 3.83
N GLY A 155 17.55 4.22 3.17
CA GLY A 155 17.85 4.83 1.89
C GLY A 155 19.09 5.73 1.95
N ARG A 156 19.93 5.63 0.91
CA ARG A 156 21.12 6.47 0.76
C ARG A 156 20.81 7.61 -0.18
N GLU A 157 20.98 8.84 0.28
CA GLU A 157 20.90 9.99 -0.60
C GLU A 157 22.03 9.88 -1.62
N THR A 158 21.69 9.85 -2.90
CA THR A 158 22.70 9.88 -3.95
C THR A 158 23.36 11.24 -3.89
N VAL A 159 24.63 11.29 -3.50
CA VAL A 159 25.45 12.51 -3.50
C VAL A 159 25.75 12.90 -4.95
N PHE A 160 24.74 13.28 -5.71
CA PHE A 160 24.94 14.03 -6.94
C PHE A 160 25.16 15.47 -6.53
N LEU A 161 26.44 15.82 -6.40
CA LEU A 161 26.92 17.20 -6.37
C LEU A 161 26.13 18.00 -7.41
N ASN A 162 25.33 18.94 -6.93
CA ASN A 162 24.74 20.02 -7.72
C ASN A 162 25.86 20.93 -8.26
N LEU A 163 26.70 20.42 -9.16
CA LEU A 163 27.77 21.17 -9.83
C LEU A 163 27.25 22.15 -10.89
N ASN A 164 25.94 22.25 -11.09
CA ASN A 164 25.33 23.11 -12.10
C ASN A 164 24.51 24.28 -11.52
N LYS A 165 24.92 24.84 -10.38
CA LYS A 165 24.49 26.19 -10.00
C LYS A 165 25.68 27.08 -9.69
N THR A 166 25.74 28.14 -10.50
CA THR A 166 26.47 29.40 -10.35
C THR A 166 27.98 29.42 -10.57
N ASN A 167 28.40 29.46 -11.85
CA ASN A 167 29.53 30.32 -12.23
C ASN A 167 29.48 30.74 -13.71
N THR A 168 28.53 31.61 -14.10
CA THR A 168 28.61 32.33 -15.39
C THR A 168 27.79 33.62 -15.43
N GLN A 169 27.97 34.50 -14.44
CA GLN A 169 27.71 35.92 -14.66
C GLN A 169 28.72 36.76 -13.88
N LYS A 170 29.84 37.10 -14.53
CA LYS A 170 30.52 38.41 -14.45
C LYS A 170 31.82 38.38 -15.26
N ARG A 171 31.71 38.59 -16.57
CA ARG A 171 32.73 39.28 -17.36
C ARG A 171 32.06 40.18 -18.40
N LYS A 172 31.65 41.37 -17.95
CA LYS A 172 31.62 42.58 -18.80
C LYS A 172 32.55 43.62 -18.15
N LYS A 173 33.74 43.71 -18.74
CA LYS A 173 34.75 44.78 -18.77
C LYS A 173 35.52 44.40 -20.05
N TYR A 174 35.55 45.17 -21.12
CA TYR A 174 35.74 46.60 -21.30
C TYR A 174 34.89 47.09 -22.47
#